data_AF-I5AS45-F1
#
_entry.id   AF-I5AS45-F1
#
_cell.length_a   1.000
_cell.length_b   1.000
_cell.length_c   1.000
_cell.angle_alpha   90.00
_cell.angle_beta   90.00
_cell.angle_gamma   90.00
#
_symmetry.space_group_name_H-M   'P 1'
#
loop_
_entity.id
_entity.type
_entity.pdbx_description
1 polymer ?
#
loop_
_entity_poly.entity_id
_entity_poly.type
_entity_poly.pdbx_seq_one_letter_code
_entity_poly.pdbx_strand_id
1 'polypeptide(L)'
;MLVSFAEEKTGECVVCCHRCGAFLMESASTTSYMVCPECGARLVVCVKKGKVSVFDDTRSEEELAKKRHARLTRYAAKINEIVK
;
A
#
# COMPACT_ATOMS: atom_id res chain seq x y z
N MET A 1 15.53 -13.86 -1.60
CA MET A 1 15.01 -12.55 -1.17
C MET A 1 15.90 -11.49 -1.79
N LEU A 2 15.39 -10.70 -2.74
CA LEU A 2 16.14 -9.58 -3.32
C LEU A 2 15.79 -8.32 -2.52
N VAL A 3 16.76 -7.81 -1.76
CA VAL A 3 16.63 -6.60 -0.95
C VAL A 3 17.32 -5.49 -1.73
N SER A 4 16.55 -4.56 -2.30
CA SER A 4 17.11 -3.38 -2.97
C SER A 4 17.55 -2.37 -1.90
N PHE A 5 18.83 -2.02 -1.91
CA PHE A 5 19.42 -1.01 -1.03
C PHE A 5 19.26 0.37 -1.66
N ALA A 6 18.71 1.32 -0.91
CA ALA A 6 18.82 2.74 -1.20
C ALA A 6 19.29 3.45 0.07
N GLU A 7 20.39 4.17 -0.07
CA GLU A 7 21.16 4.85 0.96
C GLU A 7 20.45 6.08 1.53
N GLU A 8 20.82 6.42 2.76
CA GLU A 8 20.30 7.51 3.57
C GLU A 8 20.65 8.89 2.99
N LYS A 9 19.67 9.55 2.35
CA LYS A 9 19.50 11.01 2.37
C LYS A 9 18.01 11.32 2.45
N THR A 10 17.64 12.42 3.11
CA THR A 10 16.28 12.97 3.17
C THR A 10 15.76 13.27 1.76
N GLY A 11 15.32 12.24 1.06
CA GLY A 11 15.02 12.24 -0.37
C GLY A 11 13.90 11.25 -0.67
N GLU A 12 13.09 11.61 -1.64
CA GLU A 12 11.93 10.85 -2.09
C GLU A 12 12.30 9.39 -2.37
N CYS A 13 11.76 8.46 -1.59
CA CYS A 13 11.99 7.04 -1.79
C CYS A 13 11.20 6.58 -3.00
N VAL A 14 11.89 6.40 -4.12
CA VAL A 14 11.32 5.83 -5.35
C VAL A 14 11.09 4.33 -5.17
N VAL A 15 9.85 3.90 -5.43
CA VAL A 15 9.47 2.48 -5.29
C VAL A 15 9.11 1.90 -6.66
N CYS A 16 9.69 0.74 -6.98
CA CYS A 16 9.40 0.00 -8.20
C CYS A 16 8.69 -1.33 -7.90
N CYS A 17 7.91 -1.81 -8.87
CA CYS A 17 7.33 -3.14 -8.83
C CYS A 17 8.42 -4.21 -8.97
N HIS A 18 8.46 -5.18 -8.06
CA HIS A 18 9.43 -6.28 -8.13
C HIS A 18 9.16 -7.28 -9.25
N ARG A 19 7.97 -7.26 -9.85
CA ARG A 19 7.60 -8.16 -10.96
C ARG A 19 7.98 -7.62 -12.34
N CYS A 20 7.63 -6.37 -12.63
CA CYS A 20 7.83 -5.77 -13.95
C CYS A 20 8.82 -4.59 -13.98
N GLY A 21 9.34 -4.16 -12.82
CA GLY A 21 10.24 -3.01 -12.74
C GLY A 21 9.57 -1.65 -12.90
N ALA A 22 8.25 -1.59 -13.13
CA ALA A 22 7.53 -0.34 -13.30
C ALA A 22 7.59 0.55 -12.06
N PHE A 23 7.70 1.86 -12.28
CA PHE A 23 7.66 2.86 -11.23
C PHE A 23 6.27 2.88 -10.57
N LEU A 24 6.21 2.89 -9.25
CA LEU A 24 4.96 2.93 -8.49
C LEU A 24 4.67 4.34 -7.98
N MET A 25 5.51 4.84 -7.06
CA MET A 25 5.32 6.14 -6.41
C MET A 25 6.55 6.52 -5.58
N GLU A 26 6.68 7.80 -5.26
CA GLU A 26 7.49 8.31 -4.15
C GLU A 26 6.76 8.12 -2.82
N SER A 27 7.33 7.34 -1.90
CA SER A 27 6.63 6.97 -0.68
C SER A 27 6.96 7.87 0.51
N ALA A 28 5.95 8.55 1.04
CA ALA A 28 6.00 9.21 2.35
C ALA A 28 5.82 8.19 3.48
N SER A 29 6.93 7.72 4.06
CA SER A 29 7.07 7.08 5.39
C SER A 29 5.84 6.37 5.99
N THR A 30 5.16 5.49 5.25
CA THR A 30 3.99 4.73 5.73
C THR A 30 3.79 3.46 4.89
N THR A 31 3.02 2.51 5.42
CA THR A 31 2.59 1.31 4.68
C THR A 31 1.44 1.64 3.72
N SER A 32 1.68 1.52 2.42
CA SER A 32 0.69 1.77 1.36
C SER A 32 0.39 0.50 0.57
N TYR A 33 -0.88 0.32 0.22
CA TYR A 33 -1.35 -0.76 -0.64
C TYR A 33 -1.58 -0.23 -2.04
N MET A 34 -0.93 -0.81 -3.04
CA MET A 34 -0.92 -0.30 -4.41
C MET A 34 -1.14 -1.44 -5.40
N VAL A 35 -1.71 -1.10 -6.55
CA VAL A 35 -1.80 -2.00 -7.70
C VAL A 35 -0.83 -1.45 -8.73
N CYS A 36 0.08 -2.29 -9.23
CA CYS A 36 1.00 -1.87 -10.28
C CYS A 36 0.20 -1.52 -11.55
N PRO A 37 0.39 -0.32 -12.12
CA PRO A 37 -0.36 0.10 -13.30
C PRO A 37 -0.02 -0.72 -14.55
N GLU A 38 1.20 -1.25 -14.64
CA GLU A 38 1.68 -2.01 -15.80
C GLU A 38 1.26 -3.49 -15.74
N CYS A 39 1.55 -4.17 -14.63
CA CYS A 39 1.32 -5.63 -14.53
C CYS A 39 0.06 -6.02 -13.74
N GLY A 40 -0.67 -5.05 -13.18
CA GLY A 40 -1.86 -5.30 -12.35
C GLY A 40 -1.58 -6.02 -11.03
N ALA A 41 -0.32 -6.27 -10.69
CA ALA A 41 0.04 -6.98 -9.47
C ALA A 41 -0.29 -6.14 -8.23
N ARG A 42 -0.81 -6.80 -7.20
CA ARG A 42 -1.12 -6.16 -5.92
C ARG A 42 0.09 -6.20 -5.02
N LEU A 43 0.50 -5.02 -4.56
CA LEU A 43 1.75 -4.82 -3.86
C LEU A 43 1.51 -4.08 -2.55
N VAL A 44 2.25 -4.48 -1.54
CA VAL A 44 2.35 -3.76 -0.27
C VAL A 44 3.72 -3.13 -0.21
N VAL A 45 3.73 -1.81 -0.09
CA VAL A 45 4.95 -1.02 0.07
C VAL A 45 5.00 -0.56 1.52
N CYS A 46 6.05 -0.92 2.23
CA CYS A 46 6.28 -0.45 3.59
C CYS A 46 7.56 0.37 3.62
N VAL A 47 7.46 1.61 4.10
CA VAL A 47 8.63 2.44 4.38
C VAL A 47 8.76 2.57 5.90
N LYS A 48 9.85 2.01 6.44
CA LYS A 48 10.16 2.06 7.88
C LYS A 48 11.63 2.45 8.07
N LYS A 49 11.89 3.53 8.79
CA LYS A 49 13.26 4.01 9.12
C LYS A 49 14.17 4.10 7.88
N GLY A 50 13.68 4.70 6.79
CA GLY A 50 14.42 4.82 5.53
C GLY A 50 14.55 3.53 4.72
N LYS A 51 14.09 2.38 5.23
CA LYS A 51 14.06 1.12 4.47
C LYS A 51 12.72 0.97 3.76
N VAL A 52 12.79 0.78 2.45
CA VAL A 52 11.65 0.44 1.60
C VAL A 52 11.60 -1.07 1.44
N SER A 53 10.45 -1.66 1.68
CA SER A 53 10.21 -3.08 1.42
C SER A 53 8.93 -3.25 0.61
N VAL A 54 9.04 -3.95 -0.51
CA VAL A 54 7.93 -4.23 -1.43
C VAL A 54 7.65 -5.73 -1.41
N PHE A 55 6.40 -6.09 -1.17
CA PHE A 55 5.96 -7.49 -1.14
C PHE A 55 4.65 -7.65 -1.91
N ASP A 56 4.38 -8.86 -2.38
CA ASP A 56 3.06 -9.19 -2.94
C ASP A 56 1.99 -9.15 -1.85
N ASP A 57 0.84 -8.54 -2.17
CA ASP A 57 -0.35 -8.65 -1.34
C ASP A 57 -1.01 -10.00 -1.56
N THR A 58 -0.81 -10.93 -0.63
CA THR A 58 -1.37 -12.29 -0.67
C THR A 58 -2.79 -12.38 -0.12
N ARG A 59 -3.38 -11.26 0.31
CA ARG A 59 -4.76 -11.25 0.81
C ARG A 59 -5.73 -11.48 -0.35
N SER A 60 -6.73 -12.33 -0.13
CA SER A 60 -7.78 -12.56 -1.11
C SER A 60 -8.66 -11.31 -1.29
N GLU A 61 -9.28 -11.19 -2.47
CA GLU A 61 -10.30 -10.16 -2.74
C GLU A 61 -11.39 -10.15 -1.69
N GLU A 62 -11.82 -11.32 -1.26
CA GLU A 62 -12.91 -11.50 -0.32
C GLU A 62 -12.57 -10.88 1.05
N GLU A 63 -11.37 -11.12 1.56
CA GLU A 63 -10.91 -10.56 2.84
C GLU A 63 -10.74 -9.04 2.76
N LEU A 64 -10.26 -8.54 1.62
CA LEU A 64 -10.18 -7.10 1.35
C LEU A 64 -11.56 -6.46 1.28
N ALA A 65 -12.52 -7.09 0.61
CA ALA A 65 -13.90 -6.64 0.50
C ALA A 65 -14.59 -6.60 1.87
N LYS A 66 -14.47 -7.67 2.67
CA LYS A 66 -15.00 -7.72 4.05
C LYS A 66 -14.47 -6.57 4.91
N LYS A 67 -13.16 -6.30 4.89
CA LYS A 67 -12.58 -5.18 5.64
C LYS A 67 -13.08 -3.82 5.16
N ARG A 68 -13.20 -3.64 3.83
CA ARG A 68 -13.77 -2.42 3.25
C ARG A 68 -15.22 -2.21 3.68
N HIS A 69 -16.04 -3.26 3.60
CA HIS A 69 -17.43 -3.23 4.03
C HIS A 69 -17.55 -2.89 5.51
N ALA A 70 -16.81 -3.56 6.39
CA ALA A 70 -16.81 -3.26 7.82
C ALA A 70 -16.46 -1.79 8.12
N ARG A 71 -15.49 -1.22 7.39
CA ARG A 71 -15.11 0.19 7.52
C ARG A 71 -16.22 1.13 7.04
N LEU A 72 -16.80 0.87 5.88
CA LEU A 72 -17.91 1.67 5.32
C LEU A 72 -19.14 1.62 6.22
N THR A 73 -19.50 0.45 6.75
CA THR A 73 -20.61 0.30 7.70
C THR A 73 -20.40 1.15 8.95
N ARG A 74 -19.18 1.18 9.50
CA ARG A 74 -18.87 2.05 10.65
C ARG A 74 -19.00 3.54 10.32
N TYR A 75 -18.55 3.97 9.14
CA TYR A 75 -18.74 5.36 8.72
C TYR A 75 -20.21 5.71 8.51
N ALA A 76 -20.98 4.83 7.87
CA ALA A 76 -22.41 5.03 7.68
C ALA A 76 -23.15 5.14 9.03
N ALA A 77 -22.84 4.27 10.00
CA ALA A 77 -23.40 4.35 11.34
C ALA A 77 -23.08 5.68 12.02
N LYS A 78 -21.81 6.13 11.97
CA LYS A 78 -21.39 7.40 12.56
C LYS A 78 -22.02 8.62 11.87
N ILE A 79 -22.18 8.59 10.55
CA ILE A 79 -22.86 9.67 9.81
C ILE A 79 -24.33 9.74 10.24
N ASN A 80 -25.00 8.60 10.38
CA ASN A 80 -26.39 8.55 10.85
C ASN A 80 -26.56 9.07 12.29
N GLU A 81 -25.54 8.94 13.15
CA GLU A 81 -25.54 9.55 14.49
C GLU A 81 -25.36 11.07 14.47
N ILE A 82 -24.65 11.61 13.47
CA ILE A 82 -24.41 13.07 13.33
C ILE A 82 -25.61 13.78 12.68
N VAL A 83 -26.33 13.08 11.80
CA VAL A 83 -27.47 13.64 11.04
C VAL A 83 -28.79 13.56 11.83
N LYS A 84 -28.84 12.79 12.92
CA LYS A 84 -29.99 12.73 13.86
C LYS A 84 -29.97 13.89 14.85
#